data_AF-A0A7S8F871-F1
#
_entry.id   AF-A0A7S8F871-F1
#
_cell.length_a   1.000
_cell.length_b   1.000
_cell.length_c   1.000
_cell.angle_alpha   90.00
_cell.angle_beta   90.00
_cell.angle_gamma   90.00
#
_symmetry.space_group_name_H-M   'P 1'
#
loop_
_entity.id
_entity.type
_entity.pdbx_description
1 polymer ?
#
loop_
_entity_poly.entity_id
_entity_poly.type
_entity_poly.pdbx_seq_one_letter_code
_entity_poly.pdbx_strand_id
1 'polypeptide(L)'
;MVKSPGTEDYTRRSLLANGLGLTPPMGWNSWNHFRCNLDEKLIRETADAMVSKGLAALGYKYINLDDCWAELNRDSQGNLVPKGSTFPSGIKALADYVHSKGLKLGIYSDAGTQTCSKTMPGSLGHEEQDAKTFASWGVDYLKYDNCNNNNISPKERYPIMSKALLNSGRSIFFSLCEWGEEDPATWAKEVGNSWRTTGDIDDSWSSMTSRADMNDKWASYAGPGGWNDPDMLEVGNGGMTTTEYRSHFSIWALAKAPLLIGCDIRSMDGATFQLLSNAEVIAVNQDKLGVQGNKVKTYGDLEVWAGPLSGKRVAVALWNRGSSTATITAYWSDVGLPSTAVVNARDGWAHSTEKSVKGQISAAVDAHDSKMYVLTPQ
;
A
#
# COMPACT_ATOMS: atom_id res chain seq x y z
N MET A 1 0.86 0.30 -52.73
CA MET A 1 1.58 0.26 -51.44
C MET A 1 0.85 1.17 -50.48
N VAL A 2 -0.01 0.62 -49.63
CA VAL A 2 -0.72 1.37 -48.58
C VAL A 2 -0.10 0.94 -47.25
N LYS A 3 0.51 1.89 -46.53
CA LYS A 3 1.10 1.66 -45.21
C LYS A 3 -0.03 1.43 -44.19
N SER A 4 0.09 0.35 -43.43
CA SER A 4 -0.77 0.03 -42.28
C SER A 4 -0.50 1.04 -41.14
N PRO A 5 -1.52 1.53 -40.41
CA PRO A 5 -1.28 2.30 -39.19
C PRO A 5 -0.85 1.36 -38.06
N GLY A 6 0.18 1.77 -37.33
CA GLY A 6 0.82 1.00 -36.26
C GLY A 6 0.01 0.91 -34.97
N THR A 7 0.23 -0.18 -34.27
CA THR A 7 -0.37 -0.64 -33.00
C THR A 7 0.24 0.00 -31.75
N GLU A 8 0.58 1.29 -31.75
CA GLU A 8 1.29 1.93 -30.61
C GLU A 8 0.49 2.97 -29.81
N ASP A 9 -0.76 3.30 -30.17
CA ASP A 9 -1.42 4.49 -29.58
C ASP A 9 -2.67 4.21 -28.71
N TYR A 10 -2.93 2.95 -28.34
CA TYR A 10 -4.13 2.59 -27.54
C TYR A 10 -3.88 2.48 -26.02
N THR A 11 -2.64 2.52 -25.54
CA THR A 11 -2.31 2.31 -24.11
C THR A 11 -2.19 3.58 -23.27
N ARG A 12 -2.47 4.78 -23.80
CA ARG A 12 -2.17 6.06 -23.12
C ARG A 12 -3.37 6.88 -22.62
N ARG A 13 -4.61 6.39 -22.68
CA ARG A 13 -5.81 7.22 -22.39
C ARG A 13 -6.54 6.97 -21.06
N SER A 14 -6.07 6.11 -20.17
CA SER A 14 -6.80 5.80 -18.91
C SER A 14 -5.96 5.83 -17.63
N LEU A 15 -4.76 6.39 -17.68
CA LEU A 15 -3.91 6.55 -16.49
C LEU A 15 -3.90 8.02 -16.10
N LEU A 16 -4.05 8.32 -14.81
CA LEU A 16 -3.59 9.59 -14.26
C LEU A 16 -2.13 9.76 -14.70
N ALA A 17 -1.88 10.64 -15.67
CA ALA A 17 -0.59 10.79 -16.31
C ALA A 17 0.42 11.56 -15.43
N ASN A 18 0.46 11.26 -14.13
CA ASN A 18 1.38 11.89 -13.18
C ASN A 18 2.73 11.15 -13.07
N GLY A 19 2.87 9.98 -13.72
CA GLY A 19 4.11 9.22 -13.78
C GLY A 19 4.50 8.52 -12.47
N LEU A 20 3.61 8.50 -11.47
CA LEU A 20 3.84 7.88 -10.16
C LEU A 20 3.10 6.54 -10.05
N GLY A 21 3.43 5.76 -9.02
CA GLY A 21 2.72 4.52 -8.71
C GLY A 21 2.84 3.42 -9.77
N LEU A 22 3.93 3.38 -10.56
CA LEU A 22 4.15 2.29 -11.53
C LEU A 22 4.23 0.90 -10.85
N THR A 23 4.61 0.88 -9.57
CA THR A 23 4.45 -0.22 -8.62
C THR A 23 3.75 0.32 -7.37
N PRO A 24 3.17 -0.55 -6.50
CA PRO A 24 2.54 -0.11 -5.27
C PRO A 24 3.51 0.71 -4.40
N PRO A 25 3.06 1.78 -3.72
CA PRO A 25 3.95 2.58 -2.88
C PRO A 25 4.43 1.76 -1.67
N MET A 26 5.69 1.99 -1.28
CA MET A 26 6.28 1.40 -0.09
C MET A 26 6.79 2.50 0.84
N GLY A 27 6.48 2.39 2.12
CA GLY A 27 6.84 3.42 3.09
C GLY A 27 6.43 3.06 4.52
N TRP A 28 6.17 4.10 5.29
CA TRP A 28 5.74 4.04 6.68
C TRP A 28 4.69 5.12 6.92
N ASN A 29 3.74 4.87 7.81
CA ASN A 29 2.74 5.84 8.24
C ASN A 29 2.65 5.85 9.78
N SER A 30 2.48 7.03 10.37
CA SER A 30 2.45 7.23 11.82
C SER A 30 1.21 6.67 12.54
N TRP A 31 0.09 6.45 11.84
CA TRP A 31 -1.21 6.30 12.46
C TRP A 31 -1.36 5.06 13.34
N ASN A 32 -1.05 3.86 12.82
CA ASN A 32 -1.37 2.60 13.50
C ASN A 32 -0.77 2.52 14.91
N HIS A 33 0.47 2.98 15.06
CA HIS A 33 1.18 2.95 16.34
C HIS A 33 1.05 4.24 17.15
N PHE A 34 1.17 5.41 16.52
CA PHE A 34 1.31 6.67 17.25
C PHE A 34 0.01 7.47 17.35
N ARG A 35 -0.98 7.23 16.47
CA ARG A 35 -2.21 8.03 16.38
C ARG A 35 -1.84 9.53 16.31
N CYS A 36 -2.39 10.35 17.20
CA CYS A 36 -2.08 11.78 17.31
C CYS A 36 -0.86 12.12 18.17
N ASN A 37 -0.11 11.12 18.65
CA ASN A 37 1.13 11.32 19.39
C ASN A 37 2.34 11.33 18.45
N LEU A 38 2.36 12.31 17.54
CA LEU A 38 3.45 12.54 16.60
C LEU A 38 4.06 13.93 16.76
N ASP A 39 5.39 14.00 16.58
CA ASP A 39 6.14 15.24 16.55
C ASP A 39 7.28 15.18 15.51
N GLU A 40 7.88 16.32 15.24
CA GLU A 40 9.00 16.45 14.29
C GLU A 40 10.17 15.53 14.65
N LYS A 41 10.46 15.35 15.95
CA LYS A 41 11.58 14.52 16.40
C LYS A 41 11.33 13.06 16.04
N LEU A 42 10.14 12.54 16.33
CA LEU A 42 9.70 11.20 15.96
C LEU A 42 9.87 10.97 14.46
N ILE A 43 9.38 11.88 13.62
CA ILE A 43 9.47 11.71 12.16
C ILE A 43 10.92 11.68 11.67
N ARG A 44 11.79 12.54 12.23
CA ARG A 44 13.23 12.55 11.91
C ARG A 44 13.91 11.25 12.31
N GLU A 45 13.66 10.76 13.52
CA GLU A 45 14.20 9.49 14.02
C GLU A 45 13.68 8.28 13.21
N THR A 46 12.42 8.30 12.80
CA THR A 46 11.84 7.29 11.92
C THR A 46 12.50 7.29 10.54
N ALA A 47 12.75 8.47 9.96
CA ALA A 47 13.50 8.59 8.71
C ALA A 47 14.94 8.05 8.85
N ASP A 48 15.61 8.32 9.96
CA ASP A 48 16.94 7.78 10.26
C ASP A 48 16.92 6.25 10.44
N ALA A 49 15.90 5.72 11.12
CA ALA A 49 15.70 4.28 11.30
C ALA A 49 15.44 3.58 9.96
N MET A 50 14.64 4.20 9.08
CA MET A 50 14.33 3.68 7.75
C MET A 50 15.61 3.45 6.92
N VAL A 51 16.56 4.40 6.97
CA VAL A 51 17.85 4.28 6.29
C VAL A 51 18.79 3.31 7.01
N SER A 52 19.01 3.52 8.31
CA SER A 52 20.03 2.78 9.07
C SER A 52 19.73 1.29 9.21
N LYS A 53 18.46 0.90 9.20
CA LYS A 53 18.03 -0.52 9.20
C LYS A 53 17.98 -1.14 7.79
N GLY A 54 18.28 -0.36 6.74
CA GLY A 54 18.31 -0.85 5.35
C GLY A 54 16.95 -0.98 4.68
N LEU A 55 15.85 -0.62 5.34
CA LEU A 55 14.50 -0.67 4.76
C LEU A 55 14.36 0.29 3.56
N ALA A 56 14.99 1.45 3.62
CA ALA A 56 15.05 2.39 2.49
C ALA A 56 15.63 1.74 1.23
N ALA A 57 16.67 0.91 1.37
CA ALA A 57 17.31 0.21 0.26
C ALA A 57 16.43 -0.90 -0.33
N LEU A 58 15.49 -1.43 0.45
CA LEU A 58 14.49 -2.41 0.01
C LEU A 58 13.29 -1.77 -0.71
N GLY A 59 13.14 -0.45 -0.64
CA GLY A 59 12.11 0.30 -1.37
C GLY A 59 11.18 1.14 -0.50
N TYR A 60 11.22 0.99 0.83
CA TYR A 60 10.41 1.80 1.75
C TYR A 60 10.91 3.25 1.77
N LYS A 61 10.30 4.10 0.95
CA LYS A 61 10.81 5.45 0.67
C LYS A 61 9.91 6.57 1.19
N TYR A 62 8.62 6.30 1.37
CA TYR A 62 7.69 7.30 1.87
C TYR A 62 7.65 7.30 3.39
N ILE A 63 7.89 8.46 4.01
CA ILE A 63 7.64 8.72 5.44
C ILE A 63 6.38 9.57 5.51
N ASN A 64 5.24 8.95 5.80
CA ASN A 64 3.95 9.61 5.75
C ASN A 64 3.52 10.06 7.15
N LEU A 65 3.31 11.35 7.31
CA LEU A 65 2.58 11.88 8.46
C LEU A 65 1.09 11.60 8.23
N ASP A 66 0.43 11.11 9.27
CA ASP A 66 -1.03 11.01 9.30
C ASP A 66 -1.65 12.25 9.99
N ASP A 67 -2.90 12.14 10.44
CA ASP A 67 -3.66 13.23 11.08
C ASP A 67 -2.93 13.89 12.28
N CYS A 68 -3.47 15.00 12.78
CA CYS A 68 -3.00 15.73 13.97
C CYS A 68 -1.68 16.52 13.82
N TRP A 69 -1.20 16.77 12.60
CA TRP A 69 0.05 17.50 12.36
C TRP A 69 -0.08 19.04 12.31
N ALA A 70 -1.28 19.57 12.04
CA ALA A 70 -1.53 21.00 11.87
C ALA A 70 -2.18 21.64 13.10
N GLU A 71 -2.17 22.98 13.13
CA GLU A 71 -2.99 23.77 14.05
C GLU A 71 -4.49 23.57 13.75
N LEU A 72 -5.33 23.80 14.75
CA LEU A 72 -6.78 23.68 14.63
C LEU A 72 -7.37 24.67 13.62
N ASN A 73 -6.75 25.84 13.46
CA ASN A 73 -7.21 26.91 12.60
C ASN A 73 -6.19 27.22 11.51
N ARG A 74 -6.70 27.58 10.33
CA ARG A 74 -5.91 28.17 9.25
C ARG A 74 -5.40 29.56 9.67
N ASP A 75 -4.34 30.03 9.02
CA ASP A 75 -3.87 31.41 9.21
C ASP A 75 -4.85 32.44 8.61
N SER A 76 -4.53 33.73 8.76
CA SER A 76 -5.34 34.84 8.24
C SER A 76 -5.44 34.88 6.70
N GLN A 77 -4.60 34.13 5.99
CA GLN A 77 -4.63 33.97 4.53
C GLN A 77 -5.34 32.68 4.11
N GLY A 78 -5.82 31.87 5.05
CA GLY A 78 -6.49 30.60 4.79
C GLY A 78 -5.54 29.42 4.59
N ASN A 79 -4.23 29.55 4.85
CA ASN A 79 -3.30 28.43 4.70
C ASN A 79 -3.38 27.49 5.91
N LEU A 80 -3.12 26.20 5.67
CA LEU A 80 -2.82 25.25 6.74
C LEU A 80 -1.53 25.65 7.46
N VAL A 81 -1.53 25.54 8.79
CA VAL A 81 -0.38 25.92 9.64
C VAL A 81 0.12 24.68 10.35
N PRO A 82 1.41 24.28 10.20
CA PRO A 82 1.98 23.19 10.99
C PRO A 82 1.89 23.51 12.49
N LYS A 83 1.55 22.52 13.31
CA LYS A 83 1.36 22.74 14.74
C LYS A 83 2.68 23.13 15.41
N GLY A 84 2.81 24.37 15.89
CA GLY A 84 4.09 24.93 16.33
C GLY A 84 4.70 24.19 17.52
N SER A 85 3.86 23.54 18.34
CA SER A 85 4.31 22.78 19.52
C SER A 85 4.96 21.43 19.18
N THR A 86 4.57 20.79 18.08
CA THR A 86 5.05 19.46 17.67
C THR A 86 5.90 19.52 16.40
N PHE A 87 5.70 20.52 15.54
CA PHE A 87 6.46 20.78 14.32
C PHE A 87 7.05 22.20 14.30
N PRO A 88 7.91 22.56 15.28
CA PRO A 88 8.40 23.93 15.46
C PRO A 88 9.20 24.46 14.26
N SER A 89 9.83 23.58 13.47
CA SER A 89 10.59 23.98 12.27
C SER A 89 9.71 24.10 11.01
N GLY A 90 8.44 23.69 11.09
CA GLY A 90 7.52 23.61 9.95
C GLY A 90 7.76 22.43 9.01
N ILE A 91 6.76 22.11 8.18
CA ILE A 91 6.77 20.92 7.32
C ILE A 91 7.82 21.00 6.22
N LYS A 92 8.12 22.20 5.69
CA LYS A 92 9.19 22.35 4.69
C LYS A 92 10.56 21.90 5.22
N ALA A 93 10.94 22.34 6.42
CA ALA A 93 12.22 21.93 7.01
C ALA A 93 12.27 20.43 7.33
N LEU A 94 11.12 19.82 7.63
CA LEU A 94 11.01 18.39 7.81
C LEU A 94 11.12 17.63 6.48
N ALA A 95 10.50 18.13 5.41
CA ALA A 95 10.61 17.57 4.06
C ALA A 95 12.06 17.62 3.57
N ASP A 96 12.73 18.77 3.71
CA ASP A 96 14.14 18.93 3.34
C ASP A 96 15.03 17.93 4.10
N TYR A 97 14.75 17.68 5.39
CA TYR A 97 15.46 16.65 6.15
C TYR A 97 15.23 15.25 5.60
N VAL A 98 13.97 14.86 5.37
CA VAL A 98 13.62 13.53 4.84
C VAL A 98 14.22 13.34 3.45
N HIS A 99 14.21 14.36 2.60
CA HIS A 99 14.86 14.35 1.28
C HIS A 99 16.38 14.21 1.40
N SER A 100 17.03 14.83 2.39
CA SER A 100 18.47 14.68 2.63
C SER A 100 18.90 13.25 2.95
N LYS A 101 17.94 12.41 3.38
CA LYS A 101 18.12 10.97 3.64
C LYS A 101 17.83 10.09 2.41
N GLY A 102 17.49 10.70 1.27
CA GLY A 102 17.06 10.00 0.05
C GLY A 102 15.64 9.43 0.13
N LEU A 103 14.84 9.88 1.10
CA LEU A 103 13.46 9.48 1.32
C LEU A 103 12.49 10.55 0.75
N LYS A 104 11.19 10.29 0.87
CA LYS A 104 10.08 11.14 0.42
C LYS A 104 9.14 11.42 1.59
N LEU A 105 8.62 12.64 1.69
CA LEU A 105 7.70 13.02 2.77
C LEU A 105 6.24 12.94 2.29
N GLY A 106 5.40 12.23 3.03
CA GLY A 106 3.96 12.28 2.84
C GLY A 106 3.25 13.09 3.92
N ILE A 107 2.10 13.63 3.56
CA ILE A 107 1.21 14.36 4.46
C ILE A 107 -0.22 13.83 4.34
N TYR A 108 -1.06 14.25 5.28
CA TYR A 108 -2.46 13.88 5.37
C TYR A 108 -3.37 15.12 5.34
N SER A 109 -4.50 14.99 4.67
CA SER A 109 -5.64 15.89 4.79
C SER A 109 -6.93 15.11 4.55
N ASP A 110 -8.06 15.81 4.52
CA ASP A 110 -9.39 15.24 4.37
C ASP A 110 -10.15 15.96 3.25
N ALA A 111 -10.88 15.20 2.43
CA ALA A 111 -11.89 15.68 1.49
C ALA A 111 -13.18 16.15 2.20
N GLY A 112 -13.01 16.89 3.29
CA GLY A 112 -14.03 17.39 4.19
C GLY A 112 -13.61 18.68 4.86
N THR A 113 -14.46 19.21 5.73
CA THR A 113 -14.22 20.50 6.41
C THR A 113 -13.23 20.40 7.57
N GLN A 114 -13.14 19.23 8.19
CA GLN A 114 -12.17 18.88 9.24
C GLN A 114 -11.70 17.45 9.00
N THR A 115 -10.51 17.11 9.52
CA THR A 115 -10.02 15.74 9.50
C THR A 115 -10.82 14.83 10.44
N CYS A 116 -10.61 13.51 10.33
CA CYS A 116 -11.31 12.52 11.14
C CYS A 116 -11.09 12.72 12.66
N SER A 117 -9.89 13.11 13.10
CA SER A 117 -9.64 13.45 14.51
C SER A 117 -10.32 14.75 14.97
N LYS A 118 -10.75 15.60 14.02
CA LYS A 118 -11.29 16.95 14.24
C LYS A 118 -10.31 17.90 14.94
N THR A 119 -9.02 17.60 14.89
CA THR A 119 -7.97 18.42 15.51
C THR A 119 -7.33 19.42 14.56
N MET A 120 -7.60 19.30 13.26
CA MET A 120 -7.13 20.21 12.23
C MET A 120 -8.13 20.35 11.07
N PRO A 121 -8.02 21.42 10.24
CA PRO A 121 -8.87 21.62 9.09
C PRO A 121 -8.68 20.52 8.03
N GLY A 122 -9.76 20.17 7.34
CA GLY A 122 -9.69 19.45 6.07
C GLY A 122 -9.52 20.43 4.90
N SER A 123 -9.49 19.91 3.67
CA SER A 123 -9.20 20.67 2.46
C SER A 123 -10.41 20.92 1.56
N LEU A 124 -11.62 20.51 1.96
CA LEU A 124 -12.83 20.76 1.15
C LEU A 124 -13.04 22.28 0.94
N GLY A 125 -13.04 22.71 -0.33
CA GLY A 125 -13.12 24.12 -0.73
C GLY A 125 -11.80 24.91 -0.66
N HIS A 126 -10.70 24.27 -0.24
CA HIS A 126 -9.35 24.85 -0.16
C HIS A 126 -8.33 24.07 -1.01
N GLU A 127 -8.77 23.18 -1.90
CA GLU A 127 -7.95 22.18 -2.55
C GLU A 127 -6.78 22.80 -3.34
N GLU A 128 -7.04 23.87 -4.11
CA GLU A 128 -6.00 24.55 -4.89
C GLU A 128 -4.95 25.23 -4.00
N GLN A 129 -5.38 25.86 -2.90
CA GLN A 129 -4.49 26.52 -1.95
C GLN A 129 -3.64 25.50 -1.19
N ASP A 130 -4.26 24.42 -0.71
CA ASP A 130 -3.59 23.38 0.06
C ASP A 130 -2.62 22.58 -0.81
N ALA A 131 -3.01 22.22 -2.04
CA ALA A 131 -2.10 21.56 -2.99
C ALA A 131 -0.86 22.41 -3.29
N LYS A 132 -1.01 23.73 -3.49
CA LYS A 132 0.13 24.65 -3.66
C LYS A 132 0.99 24.73 -2.40
N THR A 133 0.36 24.74 -1.22
CA THR A 133 1.06 24.74 0.07
C THR A 133 1.90 23.47 0.22
N PHE A 134 1.33 22.29 0.00
CA PHE A 134 2.03 21.00 0.05
C PHE A 134 3.19 20.96 -0.96
N ALA A 135 2.97 21.43 -2.19
CA ALA A 135 4.03 21.51 -3.19
C ALA A 135 5.17 22.45 -2.76
N SER A 136 4.85 23.62 -2.18
CA SER A 136 5.83 24.59 -1.69
C SER A 136 6.68 24.04 -0.53
N TRP A 137 6.09 23.15 0.29
CA TRP A 137 6.76 22.45 1.37
C TRP A 137 7.57 21.25 0.90
N GLY A 138 7.46 20.84 -0.37
CA GLY A 138 8.18 19.69 -0.90
C GLY A 138 7.55 18.34 -0.57
N VAL A 139 6.26 18.29 -0.22
CA VAL A 139 5.52 17.04 -0.01
C VAL A 139 5.53 16.19 -1.28
N ASP A 140 5.66 14.87 -1.14
CA ASP A 140 5.71 13.88 -2.22
C ASP A 140 4.50 12.96 -2.29
N TYR A 141 3.68 12.92 -1.23
CA TYR A 141 2.56 12.01 -1.07
C TYR A 141 1.44 12.69 -0.27
N LEU A 142 0.19 12.54 -0.69
CA LEU A 142 -0.99 12.96 0.05
C LEU A 142 -1.90 11.75 0.30
N LYS A 143 -2.14 11.40 1.57
CA LYS A 143 -3.31 10.61 1.99
C LYS A 143 -4.49 11.57 2.16
N TYR A 144 -5.62 11.26 1.53
CA TYR A 144 -6.77 12.17 1.48
C TYR A 144 -8.05 11.48 1.93
N ASP A 145 -8.45 11.78 3.15
CA ASP A 145 -9.52 11.12 3.89
C ASP A 145 -10.92 11.60 3.49
N ASN A 146 -11.95 11.10 4.18
CA ASN A 146 -13.35 11.27 3.77
C ASN A 146 -14.29 11.65 4.93
N CYS A 147 -13.80 12.09 6.08
CA CYS A 147 -14.64 12.55 7.19
C CYS A 147 -15.22 13.95 6.93
N ASN A 148 -16.28 14.34 7.65
CA ASN A 148 -16.84 15.71 7.61
C ASN A 148 -17.09 16.27 6.18
N ASN A 149 -17.50 15.39 5.27
CA ASN A 149 -17.53 15.59 3.82
C ASN A 149 -18.81 16.30 3.28
N ASN A 150 -19.64 16.82 4.19
CA ASN A 150 -20.94 17.44 3.89
C ASN A 150 -21.93 16.55 3.10
N ASN A 151 -21.79 15.22 3.17
CA ASN A 151 -22.54 14.24 2.39
C ASN A 151 -22.42 14.43 0.87
N ILE A 152 -21.32 15.01 0.40
CA ILE A 152 -21.02 15.14 -1.03
C ILE A 152 -20.33 13.86 -1.49
N SER A 153 -20.68 13.33 -2.67
CA SER A 153 -20.09 12.10 -3.18
C SER A 153 -18.55 12.19 -3.30
N PRO A 154 -17.78 11.12 -2.96
CA PRO A 154 -16.35 11.09 -3.23
C PRO A 154 -16.02 11.29 -4.72
N LYS A 155 -16.88 10.82 -5.63
CA LYS A 155 -16.72 11.02 -7.09
C LYS A 155 -16.77 12.48 -7.50
N GLU A 156 -17.35 13.36 -6.68
CA GLU A 156 -17.38 14.80 -6.92
C GLU A 156 -16.18 15.51 -6.27
N ARG A 157 -15.82 15.14 -5.03
CA ARG A 157 -14.78 15.83 -4.25
C ARG A 157 -13.35 15.46 -4.64
N TYR A 158 -13.06 14.17 -4.80
CA TYR A 158 -11.69 13.69 -5.04
C TYR A 158 -11.08 14.19 -6.36
N PRO A 159 -11.82 14.29 -7.49
CA PRO A 159 -11.28 14.88 -8.72
C PRO A 159 -10.82 16.33 -8.58
N ILE A 160 -11.41 17.11 -7.65
CA ILE A 160 -11.03 18.51 -7.41
C ILE A 160 -9.61 18.56 -6.82
N MET A 161 -9.34 17.76 -5.78
CA MET A 161 -8.00 17.66 -5.19
C MET A 161 -6.99 17.04 -6.17
N SER A 162 -7.38 16.01 -6.94
CA SER A 162 -6.52 15.45 -7.99
C SER A 162 -6.05 16.52 -8.98
N LYS A 163 -6.97 17.34 -9.50
CA LYS A 163 -6.65 18.44 -10.40
C LYS A 163 -5.78 19.50 -9.72
N ALA A 164 -6.05 19.83 -8.45
CA ALA A 164 -5.25 20.77 -7.69
C ALA A 164 -3.79 20.29 -7.53
N LEU A 165 -3.58 19.01 -7.21
CA LEU A 165 -2.24 18.41 -7.11
C LEU A 165 -1.51 18.42 -8.45
N LEU A 166 -2.17 18.06 -9.56
CA LEU A 166 -1.59 18.13 -10.90
C LEU A 166 -1.15 19.56 -11.29
N ASN A 167 -1.91 20.57 -10.86
CA ASN A 167 -1.64 21.98 -11.13
C ASN A 167 -0.68 22.64 -10.13
N SER A 168 -0.27 21.92 -9.08
CA SER A 168 0.56 22.48 -8.00
C SER A 168 2.01 22.76 -8.43
N GLY A 169 2.46 22.20 -9.56
CA GLY A 169 3.84 22.29 -10.04
C GLY A 169 4.79 21.26 -9.43
N ARG A 170 4.30 20.34 -8.59
CA ARG A 170 5.07 19.22 -8.03
C ARG A 170 4.31 17.90 -8.20
N SER A 171 5.00 16.84 -8.60
CA SER A 171 4.42 15.49 -8.62
C SER A 171 4.22 14.97 -7.20
N ILE A 172 2.97 14.80 -6.78
CA ILE A 172 2.56 14.28 -5.47
C ILE A 172 1.76 12.99 -5.70
N PHE A 173 2.16 11.89 -5.04
CA PHE A 173 1.40 10.64 -5.07
C PHE A 173 0.06 10.86 -4.37
N PHE A 174 -1.06 10.53 -5.02
CA PHE A 174 -2.38 10.78 -4.47
C PHE A 174 -3.05 9.49 -4.01
N SER A 175 -3.23 9.34 -2.70
CA SER A 175 -3.80 8.17 -2.04
C SER A 175 -5.18 8.52 -1.49
N LEU A 176 -6.23 7.95 -2.08
CA LEU A 176 -7.59 8.17 -1.64
C LEU A 176 -7.90 7.29 -0.43
N CYS A 177 -8.61 7.86 0.55
CA CYS A 177 -9.00 7.22 1.81
C CYS A 177 -10.49 7.44 2.08
N GLU A 178 -11.31 6.90 1.19
CA GLU A 178 -12.77 6.93 1.16
C GLU A 178 -13.40 5.61 1.61
N TRP A 179 -12.57 4.69 2.13
CA TRP A 179 -12.97 3.42 2.74
C TRP A 179 -13.78 2.46 1.86
N GLY A 180 -13.63 2.56 0.53
CA GLY A 180 -14.41 1.78 -0.42
C GLY A 180 -15.79 2.38 -0.74
N GLU A 181 -16.10 3.58 -0.25
CA GLU A 181 -17.37 4.25 -0.51
C GLU A 181 -17.56 4.48 -2.01
N GLU A 182 -18.70 4.03 -2.53
CA GLU A 182 -19.04 4.06 -3.95
C GLU A 182 -18.04 3.32 -4.87
N ASP A 183 -17.44 2.23 -4.38
CA ASP A 183 -16.64 1.27 -5.16
C ASP A 183 -15.49 1.93 -5.95
N PRO A 184 -14.48 2.53 -5.28
CA PRO A 184 -13.41 3.33 -5.89
C PRO A 184 -12.58 2.59 -6.92
N ALA A 185 -12.48 1.26 -6.83
CA ALA A 185 -11.86 0.43 -7.86
C ALA A 185 -12.40 0.70 -9.28
N THR A 186 -13.67 1.14 -9.40
CA THR A 186 -14.33 1.40 -10.68
C THR A 186 -14.10 2.80 -11.26
N TRP A 187 -13.53 3.74 -10.50
CA TRP A 187 -13.40 5.14 -10.93
C TRP A 187 -12.10 5.84 -10.48
N ALA A 188 -11.53 5.48 -9.33
CA ALA A 188 -10.43 6.20 -8.70
C ALA A 188 -9.10 6.11 -9.47
N LYS A 189 -8.94 5.16 -10.39
CA LYS A 189 -7.75 5.02 -11.24
C LYS A 189 -7.49 6.23 -12.15
N GLU A 190 -8.53 6.97 -12.51
CA GLU A 190 -8.42 8.21 -13.28
C GLU A 190 -8.17 9.43 -12.40
N VAL A 191 -8.27 9.26 -11.07
CA VAL A 191 -8.25 10.34 -10.08
C VAL A 191 -6.96 10.32 -9.26
N GLY A 192 -6.52 9.16 -8.77
CA GLY A 192 -5.33 9.01 -7.93
C GLY A 192 -4.52 7.77 -8.23
N ASN A 193 -3.53 7.51 -7.36
CA ASN A 193 -2.57 6.43 -7.51
C ASN A 193 -2.87 5.20 -6.66
N SER A 194 -3.64 5.36 -5.59
CA SER A 194 -4.25 4.26 -4.82
C SER A 194 -5.54 4.72 -4.17
N TRP A 195 -6.38 3.77 -3.77
CA TRP A 195 -7.66 4.05 -3.10
C TRP A 195 -7.96 2.97 -2.07
N ARG A 196 -8.37 3.40 -0.87
CA ARG A 196 -8.79 2.48 0.19
C ARG A 196 -10.04 1.74 -0.25
N THR A 197 -10.02 0.41 -0.13
CA THR A 197 -11.16 -0.44 -0.52
C THR A 197 -12.08 -0.82 0.63
N THR A 198 -11.71 -0.46 1.85
CA THR A 198 -12.34 -0.91 3.10
C THR A 198 -12.23 0.16 4.18
N GLY A 199 -13.05 0.02 5.23
CA GLY A 199 -12.76 0.68 6.51
C GLY A 199 -11.40 0.25 7.10
N ASP A 200 -11.01 0.90 8.19
CA ASP A 200 -9.67 0.75 8.76
C ASP A 200 -9.37 -0.70 9.18
N ILE A 201 -8.09 -1.06 9.06
CA ILE A 201 -7.53 -2.25 9.68
C ILE A 201 -7.31 -2.00 11.18
N ASP A 202 -7.42 -3.08 11.95
CA ASP A 202 -6.96 -3.14 13.33
C ASP A 202 -5.90 -4.24 13.44
N ASP A 203 -5.02 -4.14 14.43
CA ASP A 203 -4.01 -5.15 14.75
C ASP A 203 -4.64 -6.41 15.39
N SER A 204 -5.44 -7.12 14.60
CA SER A 204 -6.09 -8.37 14.96
C SER A 204 -6.29 -9.24 13.72
N TRP A 205 -6.25 -10.56 13.92
CA TRP A 205 -6.43 -11.54 12.85
C TRP A 205 -7.75 -11.38 12.09
N SER A 206 -8.84 -11.14 12.83
CA SER A 206 -10.17 -10.98 12.24
C SER A 206 -10.27 -9.74 11.37
N SER A 207 -9.72 -8.61 11.83
CA SER A 207 -9.71 -7.37 11.03
C SER A 207 -8.87 -7.57 9.77
N MET A 208 -7.62 -8.01 9.91
CA MET A 208 -6.68 -8.24 8.80
C MET A 208 -7.27 -9.16 7.74
N THR A 209 -7.80 -10.32 8.13
CA THR A 209 -8.38 -11.27 7.16
C THR A 209 -9.64 -10.72 6.49
N SER A 210 -10.47 -9.95 7.21
CA SER A 210 -11.64 -9.30 6.60
C SER A 210 -11.25 -8.23 5.57
N ARG A 211 -10.17 -7.48 5.79
CA ARG A 211 -9.66 -6.49 4.83
C ARG A 211 -9.19 -7.18 3.55
N ALA A 212 -8.46 -8.28 3.69
CA ALA A 212 -8.02 -9.11 2.56
C ALA A 212 -9.21 -9.61 1.73
N ASP A 213 -10.24 -10.17 2.39
CA ASP A 213 -11.43 -10.69 1.72
C ASP A 213 -12.24 -9.61 0.99
N MET A 214 -12.42 -8.43 1.61
CA MET A 214 -13.15 -7.32 0.98
C MET A 214 -12.40 -6.69 -0.18
N ASN A 215 -11.06 -6.70 -0.15
CA ASN A 215 -10.20 -6.19 -1.21
C ASN A 215 -10.10 -7.13 -2.42
N ASP A 216 -10.16 -8.44 -2.20
CA ASP A 216 -9.93 -9.47 -3.22
C ASP A 216 -10.83 -9.32 -4.46
N LYS A 217 -12.12 -8.98 -4.27
CA LYS A 217 -13.08 -8.80 -5.37
C LYS A 217 -12.70 -7.70 -6.36
N TRP A 218 -11.79 -6.80 -5.99
CA TRP A 218 -11.37 -5.66 -6.81
C TRP A 218 -10.10 -5.93 -7.63
N ALA A 219 -9.55 -7.15 -7.58
CA ALA A 219 -8.26 -7.47 -8.17
C ALA A 219 -8.09 -7.07 -9.65
N SER A 220 -9.15 -7.19 -10.45
CA SER A 220 -9.11 -6.88 -11.89
C SER A 220 -8.95 -5.39 -12.22
N TYR A 221 -9.17 -4.49 -11.26
CA TYR A 221 -9.08 -3.04 -11.47
C TYR A 221 -7.69 -2.48 -11.17
N ALA A 222 -6.96 -3.11 -10.26
CA ALA A 222 -5.61 -2.70 -9.88
C ALA A 222 -4.60 -2.90 -11.02
N GLY A 223 -3.61 -2.02 -11.08
CA GLY A 223 -2.48 -2.15 -11.98
C GLY A 223 -1.55 -0.95 -11.95
N PRO A 224 -0.50 -0.92 -12.79
CA PRO A 224 0.44 0.19 -12.84
C PRO A 224 -0.28 1.55 -12.90
N GLY A 225 0.02 2.41 -11.94
CA GLY A 225 -0.55 3.74 -11.78
C GLY A 225 -1.77 3.84 -10.85
N GLY A 226 -2.42 2.72 -10.47
CA GLY A 226 -3.63 2.71 -9.65
C GLY A 226 -3.84 1.40 -8.89
N TRP A 227 -3.73 1.45 -7.56
CA TRP A 227 -3.72 0.26 -6.71
C TRP A 227 -4.88 0.24 -5.71
N ASN A 228 -5.49 -0.93 -5.52
CA ASN A 228 -6.38 -1.13 -4.39
C ASN A 228 -5.57 -1.11 -3.08
N ASP A 229 -6.07 -0.40 -2.07
CA ASP A 229 -5.44 -0.25 -0.77
C ASP A 229 -6.30 -0.92 0.32
N PRO A 230 -5.93 -2.15 0.77
CA PRO A 230 -6.54 -2.82 1.91
C PRO A 230 -6.07 -2.29 3.28
N ASP A 231 -5.45 -1.09 3.31
CA ASP A 231 -4.92 -0.39 4.47
C ASP A 231 -3.50 -0.79 4.89
N MET A 232 -2.94 -0.06 5.87
CA MET A 232 -1.56 -0.16 6.33
C MET A 232 -1.20 -1.52 6.95
N LEU A 233 0.09 -1.84 6.97
CA LEU A 233 0.61 -3.06 7.60
C LEU A 233 0.65 -2.93 9.12
N GLU A 234 0.08 -3.91 9.82
CA GLU A 234 0.10 -4.00 11.29
C GLU A 234 1.30 -4.78 11.84
N VAL A 235 2.18 -5.26 10.94
CA VAL A 235 3.34 -6.09 11.27
C VAL A 235 4.21 -5.42 12.35
N GLY A 236 4.24 -6.03 13.53
CA GLY A 236 5.05 -5.58 14.67
C GLY A 236 4.33 -4.71 15.71
N ASN A 237 3.01 -4.55 15.64
CA ASN A 237 2.24 -3.78 16.63
C ASN A 237 1.79 -4.60 17.87
N GLY A 238 1.91 -5.93 17.83
CA GLY A 238 1.82 -6.83 18.98
C GLY A 238 0.47 -7.53 19.18
N GLY A 239 -0.55 -7.21 18.39
CA GLY A 239 -1.89 -7.79 18.43
C GLY A 239 -2.06 -9.07 17.62
N MET A 240 -1.08 -9.42 16.78
CA MET A 240 -1.02 -10.69 16.04
C MET A 240 0.30 -11.44 16.29
N THR A 241 0.26 -12.75 16.08
CA THR A 241 1.43 -13.63 16.14
C THR A 241 2.35 -13.44 14.93
N THR A 242 3.60 -13.91 15.02
CA THR A 242 4.55 -13.83 13.89
C THR A 242 4.05 -14.56 12.64
N THR A 243 3.33 -15.67 12.78
CA THR A 243 2.75 -16.41 11.64
C THR A 243 1.59 -15.65 11.02
N GLU A 244 0.73 -15.04 11.84
CA GLU A 244 -0.34 -14.16 11.35
C GLU A 244 0.22 -12.95 10.61
N TYR A 245 1.28 -12.32 11.12
CA TYR A 245 1.98 -11.24 10.40
C TYR A 245 2.67 -11.69 9.12
N ARG A 246 3.19 -12.93 9.06
CA ARG A 246 3.74 -13.51 7.83
C ARG A 246 2.66 -13.65 6.77
N SER A 247 1.48 -14.13 7.15
CA SER A 247 0.29 -14.19 6.30
C SER A 247 -0.15 -12.81 5.84
N HIS A 248 -0.28 -11.84 6.76
CA HIS A 248 -0.60 -10.44 6.47
C HIS A 248 0.32 -9.88 5.38
N PHE A 249 1.63 -9.93 5.61
CA PHE A 249 2.61 -9.38 4.68
C PHE A 249 2.60 -10.09 3.32
N SER A 250 2.43 -11.42 3.31
CA SER A 250 2.38 -12.21 2.07
C SER A 250 1.16 -11.88 1.22
N ILE A 251 -0.02 -11.75 1.84
CA ILE A 251 -1.26 -11.45 1.14
C ILE A 251 -1.25 -10.02 0.62
N TRP A 252 -0.79 -9.03 1.40
CA TRP A 252 -0.63 -7.65 0.92
C TRP A 252 0.35 -7.58 -0.26
N ALA A 253 1.47 -8.31 -0.17
CA ALA A 253 2.45 -8.35 -1.24
C ALA A 253 1.88 -9.00 -2.52
N LEU A 254 1.23 -10.16 -2.40
CA LEU A 254 0.61 -10.86 -3.52
C LEU A 254 -0.52 -10.03 -4.16
N ALA A 255 -1.30 -9.32 -3.34
CA ALA A 255 -2.42 -8.49 -3.76
C ALA A 255 -2.02 -7.11 -4.31
N LYS A 256 -0.72 -6.80 -4.41
CA LYS A 256 -0.21 -5.50 -4.92
C LYS A 256 -0.76 -4.32 -4.11
N ALA A 257 -0.99 -4.54 -2.82
CA ALA A 257 -1.33 -3.48 -1.89
C ALA A 257 -0.15 -2.53 -1.68
N PRO A 258 -0.39 -1.26 -1.34
CA PRO A 258 0.60 -0.43 -0.65
C PRO A 258 1.25 -1.18 0.51
N LEU A 259 2.59 -1.15 0.60
CA LEU A 259 3.32 -1.69 1.75
C LEU A 259 3.76 -0.55 2.65
N LEU A 260 2.80 0.02 3.39
CA LEU A 260 3.03 1.08 4.36
C LEU A 260 3.16 0.46 5.75
N ILE A 261 4.37 0.48 6.32
CA ILE A 261 4.65 -0.02 7.66
C ILE A 261 3.91 0.83 8.70
N GLY A 262 3.17 0.20 9.61
CA GLY A 262 2.41 0.86 10.67
C GLY A 262 2.99 0.73 12.08
N CYS A 263 4.14 0.08 12.27
CA CYS A 263 4.78 -0.09 13.59
C CYS A 263 5.90 0.93 13.88
N ASP A 264 6.39 0.96 15.14
CA ASP A 264 7.58 1.75 15.48
C ASP A 264 8.86 1.08 14.98
N ILE A 265 9.31 1.51 13.80
CA ILE A 265 10.53 0.98 13.18
C ILE A 265 11.82 1.35 13.92
N ARG A 266 11.79 2.27 14.89
CA ARG A 266 12.98 2.62 15.70
C ARG A 266 13.33 1.49 16.67
N SER A 267 12.31 0.78 17.15
CA SER A 267 12.42 -0.27 18.18
C SER A 267 11.88 -1.64 17.76
N MET A 268 11.73 -1.91 16.46
CA MET A 268 11.27 -3.22 15.98
C MET A 268 12.19 -4.37 16.40
N ASP A 269 11.60 -5.53 16.72
CA ASP A 269 12.34 -6.75 17.04
C ASP A 269 12.87 -7.47 15.78
N GLY A 270 13.67 -8.52 15.99
CA GLY A 270 14.28 -9.27 14.90
C GLY A 270 13.28 -10.00 14.00
N ALA A 271 12.17 -10.50 14.57
CA ALA A 271 11.14 -11.20 13.81
C ALA A 271 10.37 -10.23 12.90
N THR A 272 9.96 -9.07 13.44
CA THR A 272 9.33 -7.98 12.69
C THR A 272 10.23 -7.50 11.56
N PHE A 273 11.52 -7.28 11.86
CA PHE A 273 12.49 -6.90 10.84
C PHE A 273 12.59 -7.96 9.73
N GLN A 274 12.68 -9.25 10.06
CA GLN A 274 12.76 -10.33 9.06
C GLN A 274 11.52 -10.39 8.15
N LEU A 275 10.33 -10.12 8.70
CA LEU A 275 9.10 -10.07 7.90
C LEU A 275 9.13 -8.89 6.92
N LEU A 276 9.39 -7.68 7.43
CA LEU A 276 9.37 -6.45 6.64
C LEU A 276 10.56 -6.33 5.69
N SER A 277 11.66 -7.06 5.92
CA SER A 277 12.88 -6.98 5.09
C SER A 277 12.98 -8.09 4.04
N ASN A 278 11.97 -8.94 3.88
CA ASN A 278 12.02 -10.04 2.92
C ASN A 278 11.95 -9.54 1.47
N ALA A 279 13.12 -9.42 0.84
CA ALA A 279 13.26 -8.93 -0.53
C ALA A 279 12.54 -9.78 -1.59
N GLU A 280 12.37 -11.09 -1.37
CA GLU A 280 11.69 -11.97 -2.32
C GLU A 280 10.17 -11.75 -2.28
N VAL A 281 9.61 -11.52 -1.09
CA VAL A 281 8.19 -11.18 -0.92
C VAL A 281 7.91 -9.78 -1.46
N ILE A 282 8.78 -8.82 -1.17
CA ILE A 282 8.71 -7.46 -1.74
C ILE A 282 8.78 -7.50 -3.26
N ALA A 283 9.62 -8.34 -3.86
CA ALA A 283 9.73 -8.46 -5.31
C ALA A 283 8.43 -8.98 -5.97
N VAL A 284 7.60 -9.75 -5.25
CA VAL A 284 6.26 -10.12 -5.72
C VAL A 284 5.34 -8.92 -5.75
N ASN A 285 5.37 -8.06 -4.73
CA ASN A 285 4.59 -6.82 -4.69
C ASN A 285 5.03 -5.82 -5.78
N GLN A 286 6.33 -5.70 -5.97
CA GLN A 286 6.97 -4.74 -6.89
C GLN A 286 7.17 -5.30 -8.31
N ASP A 287 6.52 -6.42 -8.66
CA ASP A 287 6.65 -7.00 -9.99
C ASP A 287 6.08 -6.06 -11.07
N LYS A 288 6.85 -5.85 -12.14
CA LYS A 288 6.51 -4.89 -13.20
C LYS A 288 5.26 -5.25 -14.02
N LEU A 289 4.80 -6.50 -13.98
CA LEU A 289 3.52 -6.86 -14.60
C LEU A 289 2.36 -6.19 -13.85
N GLY A 290 2.51 -5.97 -12.53
CA GLY A 290 1.59 -5.18 -11.74
C GLY A 290 0.19 -5.76 -11.64
N VAL A 291 0.01 -7.07 -11.79
CA VAL A 291 -1.31 -7.72 -11.64
C VAL A 291 -1.50 -8.11 -10.19
N GLN A 292 -2.57 -7.62 -9.57
CA GLN A 292 -3.00 -8.05 -8.24
C GLN A 292 -3.35 -9.54 -8.29
N GLY A 293 -2.69 -10.33 -7.44
CA GLY A 293 -3.10 -11.72 -7.22
C GLY A 293 -4.37 -11.78 -6.37
N ASN A 294 -5.10 -12.86 -6.50
CA ASN A 294 -6.41 -13.03 -5.87
C ASN A 294 -6.60 -14.46 -5.34
N LYS A 295 -7.65 -14.66 -4.56
CA LYS A 295 -8.06 -15.99 -4.10
C LYS A 295 -8.54 -16.83 -5.29
N VAL A 296 -7.91 -17.98 -5.51
CA VAL A 296 -8.26 -18.91 -6.61
C VAL A 296 -8.91 -20.19 -6.11
N LYS A 297 -8.71 -20.54 -4.83
CA LYS A 297 -9.31 -21.73 -4.23
C LYS A 297 -9.57 -21.57 -2.74
N THR A 298 -10.63 -22.22 -2.26
CA THR A 298 -10.99 -22.29 -0.85
C THR A 298 -11.50 -23.69 -0.52
N TYR A 299 -11.02 -24.26 0.57
CA TYR A 299 -11.43 -25.54 1.14
C TYR A 299 -11.62 -25.37 2.65
N GLY A 300 -12.81 -24.92 3.06
CA GLY A 300 -13.01 -24.46 4.44
C GLY A 300 -12.08 -23.29 4.73
N ASP A 301 -11.26 -23.41 5.78
CA ASP A 301 -10.30 -22.39 6.18
C ASP A 301 -8.97 -22.42 5.39
N LEU A 302 -8.82 -23.34 4.44
CA LEU A 302 -7.59 -23.49 3.65
C LEU A 302 -7.75 -22.81 2.30
N GLU A 303 -6.88 -21.85 2.00
CA GLU A 303 -6.97 -21.04 0.79
C GLU A 303 -5.73 -21.15 -0.08
N VAL A 304 -5.93 -21.03 -1.39
CA VAL A 304 -4.87 -20.80 -2.38
C VAL A 304 -5.14 -19.46 -3.02
N TRP A 305 -4.13 -18.59 -2.96
CA TRP A 305 -4.10 -17.31 -3.67
C TRP A 305 -3.02 -17.38 -4.74
N ALA A 306 -3.27 -16.77 -5.90
CA ALA A 306 -2.29 -16.74 -6.97
C ALA A 306 -2.41 -15.49 -7.83
N GLY A 307 -1.32 -15.14 -8.51
CA GLY A 307 -1.31 -14.06 -9.48
C GLY A 307 -0.13 -14.19 -10.45
N PRO A 308 -0.30 -13.84 -11.73
CA PRO A 308 0.78 -13.86 -12.69
C PRO A 308 1.82 -12.79 -12.36
N LEU A 309 3.08 -13.08 -12.67
CA LEU A 309 4.21 -12.18 -12.56
C LEU A 309 4.91 -12.05 -13.92
N SER A 310 5.77 -11.05 -14.05
CA SER A 310 6.63 -10.86 -15.21
C SER A 310 7.47 -12.10 -15.53
N GLY A 311 7.74 -12.33 -16.82
CA GLY A 311 8.50 -13.51 -17.28
C GLY A 311 7.71 -14.83 -17.20
N LYS A 312 6.38 -14.77 -17.27
CA LYS A 312 5.47 -15.93 -17.18
C LYS A 312 5.58 -16.70 -15.85
N ARG A 313 6.11 -16.06 -14.82
CA ARG A 313 6.14 -16.60 -13.46
C ARG A 313 4.77 -16.47 -12.81
N VAL A 314 4.54 -17.20 -11.72
CA VAL A 314 3.31 -17.13 -10.93
C VAL A 314 3.66 -17.02 -9.46
N ALA A 315 3.08 -16.05 -8.75
CA ALA A 315 3.10 -16.03 -7.29
C ALA A 315 1.97 -16.92 -6.77
N VAL A 316 2.24 -17.73 -5.75
CA VAL A 316 1.25 -18.58 -5.08
C VAL A 316 1.40 -18.40 -3.58
N ALA A 317 0.30 -18.17 -2.86
CA ALA A 317 0.25 -18.28 -1.41
C ALA A 317 -0.69 -19.41 -0.98
N LEU A 318 -0.19 -20.30 -0.14
CA LEU A 318 -0.97 -21.32 0.56
C LEU A 318 -1.26 -20.78 1.94
N TRP A 319 -2.52 -20.40 2.19
CA TRP A 319 -2.89 -19.67 3.41
C TRP A 319 -3.82 -20.52 4.27
N ASN A 320 -3.35 -20.88 5.48
CA ASN A 320 -4.14 -21.62 6.45
C ASN A 320 -4.80 -20.64 7.40
N ARG A 321 -6.11 -20.43 7.27
CA ARG A 321 -6.89 -19.59 8.20
C ARG A 321 -7.45 -20.36 9.39
N GLY A 322 -7.21 -21.67 9.45
CA GLY A 322 -7.70 -22.56 10.48
C GLY A 322 -6.80 -22.56 11.72
N SER A 323 -7.31 -23.18 12.78
CA SER A 323 -6.69 -23.19 14.12
C SER A 323 -5.66 -24.30 14.35
N SER A 324 -5.32 -25.09 13.33
CA SER A 324 -4.32 -26.16 13.41
C SER A 324 -3.56 -26.34 12.10
N THR A 325 -2.35 -26.90 12.17
CA THR A 325 -1.53 -27.17 10.98
C THR A 325 -2.28 -28.07 10.00
N ALA A 326 -2.30 -27.69 8.72
CA ALA A 326 -2.98 -28.43 7.66
C ALA A 326 -2.14 -28.47 6.39
N THR A 327 -2.32 -29.50 5.57
CA THR A 327 -1.69 -29.55 4.25
C THR A 327 -2.58 -28.84 3.23
N ILE A 328 -2.02 -27.84 2.56
CA ILE A 328 -2.68 -27.12 1.47
C ILE A 328 -2.00 -27.51 0.17
N THR A 329 -2.78 -27.69 -0.89
CA THR A 329 -2.28 -28.01 -2.23
C THR A 329 -2.79 -27.00 -3.24
N ALA A 330 -1.88 -26.41 -4.02
CA ALA A 330 -2.21 -25.63 -5.20
C ALA A 330 -1.95 -26.45 -6.46
N TYR A 331 -3.01 -26.71 -7.24
CA TYR A 331 -2.90 -27.39 -8.53
C TYR A 331 -2.64 -26.39 -9.66
N TRP A 332 -1.96 -26.83 -10.72
CA TRP A 332 -1.60 -25.96 -11.85
C TRP A 332 -2.85 -25.38 -12.52
N SER A 333 -3.93 -26.17 -12.56
CA SER A 333 -5.25 -25.76 -13.05
C SER A 333 -5.87 -24.61 -12.26
N ASP A 334 -5.57 -24.47 -10.97
CA ASP A 334 -6.11 -23.41 -10.12
C ASP A 334 -5.28 -22.12 -10.24
N VAL A 335 -3.97 -22.23 -10.49
CA VAL A 335 -3.02 -21.08 -10.48
C VAL A 335 -2.66 -20.57 -11.88
N GLY A 336 -3.40 -20.99 -12.91
CA GLY A 336 -3.22 -20.49 -14.28
C GLY A 336 -2.00 -21.06 -15.02
N LEU A 337 -1.52 -22.26 -14.63
CA LEU A 337 -0.45 -22.97 -15.31
C LEU A 337 -1.00 -24.16 -16.14
N PRO A 338 -0.40 -24.47 -17.30
CA PRO A 338 -0.71 -25.70 -18.04
C PRO A 338 -0.43 -26.94 -17.18
N SER A 339 -1.27 -27.97 -17.24
CA SER A 339 -1.09 -29.21 -16.46
C SER A 339 0.23 -29.95 -16.74
N THR A 340 0.83 -29.71 -17.91
CA THR A 340 2.13 -30.28 -18.33
C THR A 340 3.33 -29.40 -17.95
N ALA A 341 3.11 -28.22 -17.37
CA ALA A 341 4.19 -27.29 -17.04
C ALA A 341 5.12 -27.87 -15.97
N VAL A 342 6.41 -27.70 -16.20
CA VAL A 342 7.49 -27.99 -15.25
C VAL A 342 8.03 -26.66 -14.77
N VAL A 343 8.07 -26.46 -13.45
CA VAL A 343 8.49 -25.18 -12.84
C VAL A 343 9.56 -25.41 -11.77
N ASN A 344 10.37 -24.39 -11.52
CA ASN A 344 11.10 -24.27 -10.27
C ASN A 344 10.24 -23.46 -9.29
N ALA A 345 9.96 -24.01 -8.11
CA ALA A 345 9.22 -23.35 -7.05
C ALA A 345 10.18 -22.76 -6.02
N ARG A 346 10.26 -21.44 -5.93
CA ARG A 346 11.05 -20.71 -4.93
C ARG A 346 10.16 -20.38 -3.73
N ASP A 347 10.43 -20.97 -2.57
CA ASP A 347 9.80 -20.57 -1.29
C ASP A 347 10.44 -19.26 -0.82
N GLY A 348 9.65 -18.19 -0.80
CA GLY A 348 10.12 -16.84 -0.46
C GLY A 348 10.43 -16.66 1.02
N TRP A 349 9.88 -17.49 1.91
CA TRP A 349 10.12 -17.39 3.36
C TRP A 349 11.22 -18.35 3.83
N ALA A 350 11.30 -19.55 3.23
CA ALA A 350 12.37 -20.51 3.52
C ALA A 350 13.64 -20.25 2.70
N HIS A 351 13.60 -19.35 1.72
CA HIS A 351 14.71 -19.04 0.80
C HIS A 351 15.29 -20.29 0.12
N SER A 352 14.43 -21.24 -0.22
CA SER A 352 14.80 -22.53 -0.82
C SER A 352 14.05 -22.74 -2.14
N THR A 353 14.60 -23.62 -3.00
CA THR A 353 14.01 -23.88 -4.32
C THR A 353 13.81 -25.36 -4.53
N GLU A 354 12.56 -25.76 -4.76
CA GLU A 354 12.21 -27.07 -5.28
C GLU A 354 12.27 -27.02 -6.82
N LYS A 355 13.07 -27.90 -7.43
CA LYS A 355 13.28 -27.90 -8.87
C LYS A 355 12.37 -28.91 -9.55
N SER A 356 11.95 -28.58 -10.78
CA SER A 356 11.22 -29.49 -11.66
C SER A 356 9.88 -29.98 -11.10
N VAL A 357 9.19 -29.13 -10.35
CA VAL A 357 7.85 -29.39 -9.79
C VAL A 357 6.83 -29.45 -10.93
N LYS A 358 5.87 -30.38 -10.85
CA LYS A 358 4.87 -30.62 -11.89
C LYS A 358 3.49 -30.82 -11.27
N GLY A 359 2.46 -30.30 -11.94
CA GLY A 359 1.04 -30.54 -11.64
C GLY A 359 0.50 -29.86 -10.37
N GLN A 360 1.26 -29.86 -9.27
CA GLN A 360 0.85 -29.27 -8.00
C GLN A 360 2.04 -28.91 -7.09
N ILE A 361 1.80 -28.06 -6.10
CA ILE A 361 2.68 -27.83 -4.96
C ILE A 361 1.88 -27.97 -3.67
N SER A 362 2.42 -28.71 -2.71
CA SER A 362 1.76 -29.00 -1.44
C SER A 362 2.70 -28.68 -0.29
N ALA A 363 2.17 -28.12 0.79
CA ALA A 363 2.94 -27.89 2.02
C ALA A 363 2.06 -28.02 3.26
N ALA A 364 2.66 -28.48 4.35
CA ALA A 364 2.08 -28.29 5.68
C ALA A 364 2.23 -26.82 6.08
N VAL A 365 1.13 -26.19 6.45
CA VAL A 365 1.05 -24.78 6.82
C VAL A 365 0.48 -24.69 8.22
N ASP A 366 1.20 -24.06 9.13
CA ASP A 366 0.78 -23.90 10.53
C ASP A 366 -0.49 -23.06 10.65
N ALA A 367 -1.14 -23.13 11.82
CA ALA A 367 -2.33 -22.35 12.10
C ALA A 367 -2.07 -20.85 11.87
N HIS A 368 -2.94 -20.22 11.09
CA HIS A 368 -2.86 -18.81 10.70
C HIS A 368 -1.59 -18.39 9.92
N ASP A 369 -0.74 -19.34 9.51
CA ASP A 369 0.46 -19.07 8.72
C ASP A 369 0.20 -19.18 7.21
N SER A 370 1.19 -18.77 6.43
CA SER A 370 1.20 -18.94 4.99
C SER A 370 2.54 -19.44 4.47
N LYS A 371 2.50 -20.12 3.33
CA LYS A 371 3.67 -20.35 2.48
C LYS A 371 3.51 -19.53 1.22
N MET A 372 4.57 -18.86 0.78
CA MET A 372 4.55 -18.09 -0.45
C MET A 372 5.63 -18.57 -1.41
N TYR A 373 5.22 -18.90 -2.63
CA TYR A 373 6.07 -19.43 -3.68
C TYR A 373 6.07 -18.53 -4.90
N VAL A 374 7.22 -18.45 -5.58
CA VAL A 374 7.29 -18.00 -6.97
C VAL A 374 7.60 -19.20 -7.85
N LEU A 375 6.65 -19.54 -8.72
CA LEU A 375 6.76 -20.60 -9.71
C LEU A 375 7.36 -20.03 -11.00
N THR A 376 8.50 -20.55 -11.42
CA THR A 376 9.19 -20.14 -12.64
C THR A 376 9.20 -21.29 -13.65
N PRO A 377 8.51 -21.16 -14.80
CA PRO A 377 8.58 -22.16 -15.87
C PRO A 377 10.01 -22.45 -16.30
N GLN A 378 10.29 -23.73 -16.54
CA GLN A 378 11.58 -24.20 -17.10
C GLN A 378 11.68 -23.97 -18.60
#